data_AF-A0A6I4IWW6-F1
#
_entry.id   AF-A0A6I4IWW6-F1
#
_cell.length_a   1.000
_cell.length_b   1.000
_cell.length_c   1.000
_cell.angle_alpha   90.00
_cell.angle_beta   90.00
_cell.angle_gamma   90.00
#
_symmetry.space_group_name_H-M   'P 1'
#
loop_
_entity.id
_entity.type
_entity.pdbx_description
1 polymer ?
#
loop_
_entity_poly.entity_id
_entity_poly.type
_entity_poly.pdbx_seq_one_letter_code
_entity_poly.pdbx_strand_id
1 'polypeptide(L)'
;MAETTIFVCALSACATVPFPSPETLLNDEQVIDLMESPKKWDNRVVTIKVYPYDNGFTKSYAVCFEVCDAAYADKSPFLIYTEENRFKGSRGDQPAIVKARYSSACFYKSTLCPDTRFGQFTELNRN
;
A
#
# COMPACT_ATOMS: atom_id res chain seq x y z
N MET A 1 -35.63 17.48 -22.55
CA MET A 1 -35.04 18.36 -21.53
C MET A 1 -36.05 18.47 -20.40
N ALA A 2 -35.76 17.87 -19.25
CA ALA A 2 -36.44 18.11 -17.98
C ALA A 2 -35.48 17.64 -16.88
N GLU A 3 -34.79 18.58 -16.25
CA GLU A 3 -34.06 18.37 -15.01
C GLU A 3 -35.08 18.14 -13.88
N THR A 4 -34.86 17.09 -13.09
CA THR A 4 -35.51 16.96 -11.78
C THR A 4 -34.40 16.87 -10.76
N THR A 5 -34.06 18.02 -10.20
CA THR A 5 -33.16 18.16 -9.06
C THR A 5 -33.94 17.80 -7.80
N ILE A 6 -33.54 16.72 -7.11
CA ILE A 6 -33.92 16.49 -5.73
C ILE A 6 -32.69 16.76 -4.87
N PHE A 7 -32.81 17.77 -4.01
CA PHE A 7 -31.81 18.21 -3.07
C PHE A 7 -32.27 17.81 -1.65
N VAL A 8 -31.72 16.73 -1.10
CA VAL A 8 -31.76 16.48 0.36
C VAL A 8 -30.55 15.61 0.75
N CYS A 9 -29.55 16.20 1.38
CA CYS A 9 -29.05 15.74 2.68
C CYS A 9 -27.99 16.72 3.21
N ALA A 10 -28.40 17.50 4.19
CA ALA A 10 -27.51 18.20 5.11
C ALA A 10 -27.08 17.20 6.19
N LEU A 11 -25.78 16.91 6.28
CA LEU A 11 -25.02 16.45 7.44
C LEU A 11 -23.59 16.20 6.93
N SER A 12 -22.59 16.67 7.68
CA SER A 12 -21.16 16.68 7.35
C SER A 12 -20.74 15.63 6.35
N ALA A 13 -20.20 16.08 5.22
CA ALA A 13 -19.64 15.26 4.17
C ALA A 13 -18.78 14.14 4.75
N CYS A 14 -19.32 12.91 4.78
CA CYS A 14 -18.51 11.72 4.63
C CYS A 14 -17.94 11.78 3.21
N ALA A 15 -16.92 12.62 3.02
CA ALA A 15 -16.09 12.58 1.83
C ALA A 15 -15.41 11.22 1.88
N THR A 16 -16.04 10.24 1.24
CA THR A 16 -15.53 8.89 1.16
C THR A 16 -14.42 8.96 0.12
N VAL A 17 -13.17 8.77 0.53
CA VAL A 17 -12.04 8.78 -0.41
C VAL A 17 -12.34 7.73 -1.50
N PRO A 18 -12.47 8.14 -2.77
CA PRO A 18 -12.85 7.22 -3.83
C PRO A 18 -11.70 6.23 -4.03
N PHE A 19 -12.04 4.95 -4.20
CA PHE A 19 -11.03 3.94 -4.45
C PHE A 19 -10.43 4.11 -5.85
N PRO A 20 -9.10 3.92 -5.98
CA PRO A 20 -8.41 4.03 -7.25
C PRO A 20 -8.83 2.90 -8.21
N SER A 21 -8.72 3.19 -9.51
CA SER A 21 -8.56 2.13 -10.51
C SER A 21 -7.25 1.36 -10.22
N PRO A 22 -7.20 0.03 -10.42
CA PRO A 22 -5.96 -0.73 -10.30
C PRO A 22 -4.84 -0.25 -11.22
N GLU A 23 -5.14 0.51 -12.28
CA GLU A 23 -4.15 1.08 -13.21
C GLU A 23 -3.60 2.45 -12.77
N THR A 24 -4.17 3.05 -11.74
CA THR A 24 -3.82 4.40 -11.29
C THR A 24 -3.03 4.34 -9.98
N LEU A 25 -1.99 5.17 -9.89
CA LEU A 25 -1.23 5.35 -8.66
C LEU A 25 -2.14 5.87 -7.54
N LEU A 26 -1.96 5.34 -6.32
CA LEU A 26 -2.56 5.96 -5.14
C LEU A 26 -2.11 7.41 -5.01
N ASN A 27 -3.06 8.30 -4.72
CA ASN A 27 -2.76 9.65 -4.29
C ASN A 27 -2.56 9.73 -2.77
N ASP A 28 -2.13 10.87 -2.27
CA ASP A 28 -1.79 11.06 -0.85
C ASP A 28 -3.00 10.83 0.07
N GLU A 29 -4.20 11.29 -0.32
CA GLU A 29 -5.43 11.07 0.46
C GLU A 29 -5.79 9.58 0.57
N GLN A 30 -5.57 8.80 -0.49
CA GLN A 30 -5.79 7.36 -0.52
C GLN A 30 -4.76 6.61 0.33
N VAL A 31 -3.50 7.07 0.35
CA VAL A 31 -2.47 6.51 1.24
C VAL A 31 -2.84 6.76 2.70
N ILE A 32 -3.32 7.97 3.02
CA ILE A 32 -3.80 8.32 4.37
C ILE A 32 -5.02 7.47 4.75
N ASP A 33 -6.04 7.33 3.90
CA ASP A 33 -7.21 6.48 4.19
C ASP A 33 -6.82 5.01 4.35
N LEU A 34 -5.83 4.52 3.59
CA LEU A 34 -5.27 3.18 3.78
C LEU A 34 -4.61 3.02 5.16
N MET A 35 -3.89 4.03 5.64
CA MET A 35 -3.26 4.03 6.96
C MET A 35 -4.28 4.09 8.11
N GLU A 36 -5.31 4.92 7.97
CA GLU A 36 -6.35 5.12 8.99
C GLU A 36 -7.38 3.98 9.02
N SER A 37 -7.70 3.42 7.85
CA SER A 37 -8.76 2.43 7.66
C SER A 37 -8.28 1.18 6.90
N PRO A 38 -7.20 0.49 7.34
CA PRO A 38 -6.54 -0.57 6.58
C PRO A 38 -7.48 -1.70 6.14
N LYS A 39 -8.42 -2.12 7.01
CA LYS A 39 -9.38 -3.18 6.70
C LYS A 39 -10.29 -2.88 5.50
N LYS A 40 -10.56 -1.60 5.19
CA LYS A 40 -11.36 -1.24 4.00
C LYS A 40 -10.66 -1.59 2.68
N TRP A 41 -9.34 -1.75 2.73
CA TRP A 41 -8.46 -1.99 1.60
C TRP A 41 -8.13 -3.46 1.39
N ASP A 42 -8.56 -4.35 2.29
CA ASP A 42 -8.28 -5.78 2.21
C ASP A 42 -8.66 -6.38 0.86
N ASN A 43 -7.76 -7.19 0.29
CA ASN A 43 -7.87 -7.85 -1.00
C ASN A 43 -7.96 -6.94 -2.23
N ARG A 44 -7.88 -5.61 -2.07
CA ARG A 44 -7.87 -4.68 -3.20
C ARG A 44 -6.55 -4.74 -3.94
N VAL A 45 -6.62 -4.58 -5.26
CA VAL A 45 -5.46 -4.40 -6.12
C VAL A 45 -5.23 -2.91 -6.31
N VAL A 46 -4.05 -2.45 -5.94
CA VAL A 46 -3.63 -1.05 -6.03
C VAL A 46 -2.34 -0.94 -6.81
N THR A 47 -2.15 0.17 -7.51
CA THR A 47 -0.84 0.55 -8.04
C THR A 47 -0.25 1.61 -7.10
N ILE A 48 0.95 1.34 -6.60
CA ILE A 48 1.62 2.19 -5.61
C ILE A 48 3.02 2.55 -6.10
N LYS A 49 3.44 3.78 -5.81
CA LYS A 49 4.84 4.18 -5.88
C LYS A 49 5.40 4.04 -4.48
N VAL A 50 6.45 3.24 -4.35
CA VAL A 50 7.05 2.93 -3.07
C VAL A 50 8.57 3.01 -3.16
N TYR A 51 9.20 3.28 -2.03
CA TYR A 51 10.65 3.20 -1.86
C TYR A 51 10.93 1.93 -1.05
N PRO A 52 11.28 0.82 -1.71
CA PRO A 52 11.54 -0.45 -1.04
C PRO A 52 12.92 -0.43 -0.37
N TYR A 53 13.04 -1.18 0.73
CA TYR A 53 14.28 -1.39 1.47
C TYR A 53 14.49 -2.87 1.78
N ASP A 54 15.69 -3.37 1.50
CA ASP A 54 16.09 -4.75 1.79
C ASP A 54 16.20 -4.97 3.30
N ASN A 55 15.33 -5.82 3.85
CA ASN A 55 15.28 -6.17 5.26
C ASN A 55 16.04 -7.48 5.59
N GLY A 56 16.79 -8.03 4.62
CA GLY A 56 17.55 -9.27 4.75
C GLY A 56 16.78 -10.56 4.41
N PHE A 57 15.49 -10.47 4.09
CA PHE A 57 14.68 -11.62 3.65
C PHE A 57 14.59 -11.68 2.12
N THR A 58 14.75 -12.87 1.53
CA THR A 58 14.90 -13.00 0.07
C THR A 58 13.68 -12.52 -0.73
N LYS A 59 12.47 -12.64 -0.20
CA LYS A 59 11.19 -12.31 -0.87
C LYS A 59 10.37 -11.22 -0.20
N SER A 60 10.86 -10.61 0.87
CA SER A 60 10.13 -9.60 1.63
C SER A 60 10.99 -8.36 1.78
N TYR A 61 10.39 -7.18 1.65
CA TYR A 61 11.09 -5.90 1.73
C TYR A 61 10.26 -4.92 2.54
N ALA A 62 10.92 -4.06 3.31
CA ALA A 62 10.26 -2.92 3.95
C ALA A 62 9.88 -1.87 2.90
N VAL A 63 8.79 -1.14 3.13
CA VAL A 63 8.17 -0.26 2.13
C VAL A 63 7.87 1.10 2.74
N CYS A 64 8.24 2.16 2.03
CA CYS A 64 7.89 3.52 2.39
C CYS A 64 7.12 4.17 1.22
N PHE A 65 6.12 5.00 1.49
CA PHE A 65 5.45 5.79 0.44
C PHE A 65 6.24 7.04 0.05
N GLU A 66 7.24 7.40 0.86
CA GLU A 66 8.20 8.47 0.66
C GLU A 66 9.63 7.93 0.75
N VAL A 67 10.62 8.76 0.41
CA VAL A 67 12.03 8.43 0.55
C VAL A 67 12.32 8.12 2.02
N CYS A 68 12.84 6.93 2.30
CA CYS A 68 13.18 6.53 3.67
C CYS A 68 14.65 6.11 3.82
N ASP A 69 15.22 6.46 4.97
CA ASP A 69 16.52 5.96 5.41
C ASP A 69 16.37 4.60 6.13
N ALA A 70 17.49 3.99 6.50
CA ALA A 70 17.50 2.70 7.19
C ALA A 70 16.73 2.74 8.52
N ALA A 71 16.84 3.84 9.28
CA ALA A 71 16.21 3.95 10.61
C ALA A 71 14.68 4.06 10.52
N TYR A 72 14.17 4.64 9.44
CA TYR A 72 12.74 4.71 9.15
C TYR A 72 12.22 3.42 8.49
N ALA A 73 12.99 2.82 7.59
CA ALA A 73 12.65 1.55 6.96
C ALA A 73 12.44 0.43 7.99
N ASP A 74 13.31 0.34 9.00
CA ASP A 74 13.21 -0.63 10.11
C ASP A 74 11.94 -0.43 10.96
N LYS A 75 11.33 0.76 10.91
CA LYS A 75 10.09 1.10 11.62
C LYS A 75 8.86 1.02 10.73
N SER A 76 9.03 0.80 9.43
CA SER A 76 7.91 0.80 8.50
C SER A 76 6.93 -0.33 8.85
N PRO A 77 5.63 -0.03 8.98
CA PRO A 77 4.60 -1.05 9.18
C PRO A 77 4.21 -1.73 7.85
N PHE A 78 4.87 -1.41 6.74
CA PHE A 78 4.55 -1.95 5.42
C PHE A 78 5.66 -2.84 4.91
N LEU A 79 5.32 -4.10 4.61
CA LEU A 79 6.14 -5.05 3.90
C LEU A 79 5.47 -5.36 2.56
N ILE A 80 6.31 -5.49 1.54
CA ILE A 80 5.91 -6.07 0.26
C ILE A 80 6.56 -7.42 0.09
N TYR A 81 5.76 -8.40 -0.31
CA TYR A 81 6.24 -9.71 -0.75
C TYR A 81 6.29 -9.76 -2.27
N THR A 82 7.42 -10.17 -2.82
CA THR A 82 7.70 -10.17 -4.27
C THR A 82 8.72 -11.25 -4.65
N GLU A 83 9.23 -11.21 -5.87
CA GLU A 83 10.27 -12.12 -6.36
C GLU A 83 11.58 -12.01 -5.58
N GLU A 84 12.35 -13.11 -5.57
CA GLU A 84 13.63 -13.14 -4.89
C GLU A 84 14.58 -12.09 -5.45
N ASN A 85 15.24 -11.35 -4.58
CA ASN A 85 16.23 -10.34 -4.95
C ASN A 85 15.71 -9.21 -5.87
N ARG A 86 14.39 -9.03 -6.01
CA ARG A 86 13.82 -7.99 -6.87
C ARG A 86 14.34 -6.58 -6.58
N PHE A 87 14.53 -6.24 -5.30
CA PHE A 87 14.99 -4.92 -4.87
C PHE A 87 16.37 -4.95 -4.20
N LYS A 88 17.23 -5.90 -4.60
CA LYS A 88 18.55 -6.08 -4.00
C LYS A 88 19.40 -4.81 -4.11
N GLY A 89 19.76 -4.24 -2.96
CA GLY A 89 20.59 -3.04 -2.89
C GLY A 89 19.85 -1.70 -3.09
N SER A 90 18.52 -1.70 -3.16
CA SER A 90 17.74 -0.45 -3.21
C SER A 90 17.77 0.24 -1.84
N ARG A 91 18.56 1.32 -1.74
CA ARG A 91 18.39 2.33 -0.69
C ARG A 91 17.14 3.15 -1.04
N GLY A 92 16.42 3.65 -0.03
CA GLY A 92 15.14 4.33 -0.17
C GLY A 92 15.11 5.62 -1.00
N ASP A 93 16.12 5.86 -1.85
CA ASP A 93 16.18 6.88 -2.89
C ASP A 93 15.72 6.36 -4.27
N GLN A 94 15.55 5.05 -4.45
CA GLN A 94 15.10 4.44 -5.72
C GLN A 94 13.66 3.94 -5.63
N PRO A 95 12.66 4.70 -6.11
CA PRO A 95 11.27 4.27 -6.07
C PRO A 95 10.97 3.21 -7.12
N ALA A 96 10.07 2.29 -6.78
CA ALA A 96 9.46 1.33 -7.68
C ALA A 96 7.95 1.59 -7.77
N ILE A 97 7.40 1.42 -8.97
CA ILE A 97 5.95 1.36 -9.17
C ILE A 97 5.55 -0.10 -9.25
N VAL A 98 4.66 -0.52 -8.36
CA VAL A 98 4.22 -1.91 -8.25
C VAL A 98 2.71 -1.99 -8.22
N LYS A 99 2.16 -3.03 -8.86
CA LYS A 99 0.76 -3.41 -8.71
C LYS A 99 0.69 -4.51 -7.67
N ALA A 100 -0.02 -4.28 -6.58
CA ALA A 100 -0.02 -5.19 -5.44
C ALA A 100 -1.43 -5.39 -4.90
N ARG A 101 -1.66 -6.59 -4.33
CA ARG A 101 -2.83 -6.86 -3.50
C ARG A 101 -2.52 -6.45 -2.06
N TYR A 102 -3.40 -5.65 -1.46
CA TYR A 102 -3.28 -5.24 -0.07
C TYR A 102 -3.91 -6.27 0.89
N SER A 103 -3.31 -6.42 2.08
CA SER A 103 -3.83 -7.20 3.21
C SER A 103 -3.47 -6.56 4.55
N SER A 104 -4.47 -6.22 5.34
CA SER A 104 -4.31 -5.70 6.71
C SER A 104 -3.91 -6.77 7.72
N ALA A 105 -3.89 -8.05 7.33
CA ALA A 105 -3.51 -9.16 8.20
C ALA A 105 -2.12 -8.98 8.82
N CYS A 106 -1.23 -8.26 8.13
CA CYS A 106 0.11 -7.95 8.63
C CYS A 106 0.29 -6.53 9.19
N PHE A 107 -0.75 -5.69 9.18
CA PHE A 107 -0.63 -4.29 9.61
C PHE A 107 -0.28 -4.11 11.09
N TYR A 108 -0.62 -5.10 11.92
CA TYR A 108 -0.32 -5.10 13.35
C TYR A 108 1.04 -5.74 13.59
N LYS A 109 1.83 -5.19 14.53
CA LYS A 109 3.16 -5.63 15.03
C LYS A 109 3.19 -7.08 15.54
N SER A 110 2.74 -8.04 14.75
CA SER A 110 2.86 -9.45 15.03
C SER A 110 4.21 -9.88 14.49
N THR A 111 5.04 -10.44 15.36
CA THR A 111 6.34 -11.05 15.06
C THR A 111 6.26 -12.18 14.01
N LEU A 112 5.07 -12.53 13.51
CA LEU A 112 4.80 -13.64 12.59
C LEU A 112 4.63 -13.22 11.12
N CYS A 113 4.55 -11.92 10.80
CA CYS A 113 4.32 -11.46 9.44
C CYS A 113 5.35 -11.98 8.41
N PRO A 114 6.67 -12.02 8.72
CA PRO A 114 7.68 -12.55 7.78
C PRO A 114 7.46 -14.04 7.44
N ASP A 115 6.94 -14.84 8.37
CA ASP A 115 6.77 -16.28 8.21
C ASP A 115 5.50 -16.66 7.44
N THR A 116 4.51 -15.76 7.37
CA THR A 116 3.21 -16.07 6.76
C THR A 116 3.20 -16.08 5.23
N ARG A 117 4.31 -15.76 4.54
CA ARG A 117 4.35 -15.53 3.07
C ARG A 117 3.35 -14.48 2.56
N PHE A 118 2.78 -13.68 3.45
CA PHE A 118 1.88 -12.59 3.11
C PHE A 118 2.47 -11.30 3.67
N GLY A 119 2.91 -10.38 2.80
CA GLY A 119 3.16 -9.00 3.20
C GLY A 119 1.84 -8.21 3.26
N GLN A 120 1.88 -6.99 3.79
CA GLN A 120 0.77 -6.03 3.68
C GLN A 120 0.49 -5.72 2.21
N PHE A 121 1.52 -5.80 1.37
CA PHE A 121 1.42 -5.84 -0.07
C PHE A 121 1.97 -7.16 -0.59
N THR A 122 1.22 -7.82 -1.46
CA THR A 122 1.74 -8.92 -2.27
C THR A 122 1.76 -8.47 -3.71
N GLU A 123 2.94 -8.38 -4.30
CA GLU A 123 3.06 -7.95 -5.67
C GLU A 123 2.38 -8.94 -6.63
N LEU A 124 1.65 -8.38 -7.59
CA LEU A 124 1.09 -9.12 -8.70
C LEU A 124 2.09 -9.02 -9.85
N ASN A 125 2.85 -10.08 -10.06
CA ASN A 125 3.72 -10.16 -11.23
C ASN A 125 2.89 -9.98 -12.51
N ARG A 126 3.33 -9.08 -13.39
CA ARG A 126 2.84 -9.03 -14.77
C ARG A 126 3.29 -10.33 -15.45
N ASN A 127 2.35 -11.21 -15.78
CA ASN A 127 2.56 -12.13 -16.91
C ASN A 127 2.80 -11.32 -18.18
#